data_AF-A0A6A4PGB7-F1
#
_entry.id   AF-A0A6A4PGB7-F1
#
_cell.length_a   1.000
_cell.length_b   1.000
_cell.length_c   1.000
_cell.angle_alpha   90.00
_cell.angle_beta   90.00
_cell.angle_gamma   90.00
#
_symmetry.space_group_name_H-M   'P 1'
#
loop_
_entity.id
_entity.type
_entity.pdbx_description
1 polymer ?
#
loop_
_entity_poly.entity_id
_entity_poly.type
_entity_poly.pdbx_seq_one_letter_code
_entity_poly.pdbx_strand_id
1 'polypeptide(L)'
;MFVVMLLSCESKEFLNIDSLAVHAFNSAKAQRRAEHLGFHKALCLLLGWSDTAGSDGLWVKRLLPEVEASNLKNDLIIWPPVVLVHNSSIAHHGIDKRMTVSIEGLQAILRDMGFGGGKTKVSRGKPGNFSILIVTFKATFSGLQEANKLHKFYADNKRGRTELQQINDGRGLKDSNETQYVPGNEDSALYGYLGNAQDLDKLDFENKKHSVVKSKKEIQAIADANLRAD
;
A
#
# COMPACT_ATOMS: atom_id res chain seq x y z
N MET A 1 -13.94 -10.33 -3.69
CA MET A 1 -14.40 -9.55 -2.52
C MET A 1 -13.94 -10.22 -1.22
N PHE A 2 -12.63 -10.38 -1.00
CA PHE A 2 -12.09 -10.97 0.24
C PHE A 2 -11.12 -10.03 0.98
N VAL A 3 -10.51 -9.08 0.26
CA VAL A 3 -9.54 -8.13 0.83
C VAL A 3 -10.20 -7.08 1.75
N VAL A 4 -11.50 -6.83 1.60
CA VAL A 4 -12.20 -5.77 2.36
C VAL A 4 -12.52 -6.18 3.81
N MET A 5 -12.48 -7.47 4.15
CA MET A 5 -12.92 -8.00 5.46
C MET A 5 -11.80 -8.12 6.51
N LEU A 6 -10.61 -7.57 6.27
CA LEU A 6 -9.47 -7.73 7.19
C LEU A 6 -9.19 -6.53 8.11
N LEU A 7 -9.91 -5.42 7.96
CA LEU A 7 -9.62 -4.18 8.72
C LEU A 7 -10.63 -3.87 9.83
N SER A 8 -11.61 -4.73 10.08
CA SER A 8 -12.61 -4.51 11.14
C SER A 8 -13.32 -5.80 11.57
N CYS A 9 -12.59 -6.88 11.81
CA CYS A 9 -13.19 -8.11 12.34
C CYS A 9 -13.10 -8.14 13.87
N GLU A 10 -13.97 -7.38 14.55
CA GLU A 10 -14.36 -7.70 15.92
C GLU A 10 -15.36 -8.88 15.87
N SER A 11 -14.90 -10.05 15.46
CA SER A 11 -15.74 -11.26 15.49
C SER A 11 -15.83 -11.77 16.92
N LYS A 12 -17.06 -11.94 17.42
CA LYS A 12 -17.31 -12.62 18.71
C LYS A 12 -16.90 -14.10 18.68
N GLU A 13 -16.70 -14.68 17.49
CA GLU A 13 -16.36 -16.09 17.31
C GLU A 13 -14.86 -16.38 17.40
N PHE A 14 -14.00 -15.38 17.20
CA PHE A 14 -12.55 -15.57 17.20
C PHE A 14 -11.87 -14.52 18.09
N LEU A 15 -11.29 -14.99 19.21
CA LEU A 15 -10.64 -14.14 20.21
C LEU A 15 -9.33 -13.51 19.73
N ASN A 16 -8.70 -14.09 18.71
CA ASN A 16 -7.47 -13.59 18.12
C ASN A 16 -7.29 -14.06 16.68
N ILE A 17 -6.40 -13.38 15.95
CA ILE A 17 -6.11 -13.63 14.54
C ILE A 17 -5.52 -15.04 14.32
N ASP A 18 -4.78 -15.57 15.29
CA ASP A 18 -4.20 -16.92 15.22
C ASP A 18 -5.29 -17.99 15.16
N SER A 19 -6.32 -17.90 16.02
CA SER A 19 -7.45 -18.82 16.04
C SER A 19 -8.28 -18.76 14.76
N LEU A 20 -8.42 -17.57 14.18
CA LEU A 20 -9.05 -17.36 12.89
C LEU A 20 -8.26 -18.01 11.75
N ALA A 21 -6.93 -17.88 11.75
CA ALA A 21 -6.06 -18.50 10.74
C ALA A 21 -6.12 -20.03 10.79
N VAL A 22 -6.10 -20.61 12.00
CA VAL A 22 -6.25 -22.05 12.23
C VAL A 22 -7.62 -22.54 11.76
N HIS A 23 -8.70 -21.82 12.08
CA HIS A 23 -10.04 -22.15 11.62
C HIS A 23 -10.14 -22.14 10.10
N ALA A 24 -9.63 -21.08 9.46
CA ALA A 24 -9.64 -20.95 8.02
C ALA A 24 -8.87 -22.09 7.33
N PHE A 25 -7.77 -22.56 7.92
CA PHE A 25 -7.03 -23.71 7.38
C PHE A 25 -7.77 -25.04 7.58
N ASN A 26 -8.28 -25.28 8.80
CA ASN A 26 -8.82 -26.59 9.21
C ASN A 26 -10.30 -26.79 8.87
N SER A 27 -10.99 -25.80 8.32
CA SER A 27 -12.44 -25.90 8.08
C SER A 27 -12.80 -27.09 7.19
N ALA A 28 -13.59 -28.01 7.75
CA ALA A 28 -14.10 -29.20 7.06
C ALA A 28 -15.37 -28.92 6.24
N LYS A 29 -15.84 -27.67 6.16
CA LYS A 29 -17.02 -27.29 5.37
C LYS A 29 -16.72 -27.43 3.89
N ALA A 30 -16.98 -28.62 3.33
CA ALA A 30 -16.62 -29.01 1.96
C ALA A 30 -17.04 -27.98 0.91
N GLN A 31 -18.25 -27.40 1.04
CA GLN A 31 -18.78 -26.43 0.08
C GLN A 31 -18.03 -25.08 0.06
N ARG A 32 -17.30 -24.73 1.14
CA ARG A 32 -16.55 -23.46 1.26
C ARG A 32 -15.06 -23.65 1.51
N ARG A 33 -14.54 -24.87 1.34
CA ARG A 33 -13.15 -25.18 1.68
C ARG A 33 -12.15 -24.34 0.86
N ALA A 34 -12.42 -24.10 -0.42
CA ALA A 34 -11.59 -23.24 -1.26
C ALA A 34 -11.57 -21.78 -0.76
N GLU A 35 -12.72 -21.25 -0.32
CA GLU A 35 -12.83 -19.90 0.21
C GLU A 35 -12.06 -19.75 1.53
N HIS A 36 -12.19 -20.74 2.42
CA HIS A 36 -11.51 -20.79 3.71
C HIS A 36 -9.98 -20.87 3.53
N LEU A 37 -9.49 -21.74 2.63
CA LEU A 37 -8.07 -21.84 2.31
C LEU A 37 -7.53 -20.59 1.61
N GLY A 38 -8.32 -20.00 0.70
CA GLY A 38 -7.97 -18.73 0.05
C GLY A 38 -7.84 -17.58 1.06
N PHE A 39 -8.77 -17.50 2.02
CA PHE A 39 -8.70 -16.53 3.11
C PHE A 39 -7.49 -16.77 4.02
N HIS A 40 -7.23 -18.03 4.41
CA HIS A 40 -6.06 -18.41 5.20
C HIS A 40 -4.76 -17.94 4.53
N LYS A 41 -4.61 -18.21 3.23
CA LYS A 41 -3.44 -17.80 2.46
C LYS A 41 -3.28 -16.28 2.42
N ALA A 42 -4.36 -15.56 2.14
CA ALA A 42 -4.33 -14.09 2.12
C ALA A 42 -3.93 -13.50 3.48
N LEU A 43 -4.46 -14.06 4.57
CA LEU A 43 -4.14 -13.65 5.94
C LEU A 43 -2.66 -13.88 6.25
N CYS A 44 -2.14 -15.08 5.94
CA CYS A 44 -0.73 -15.41 6.16
C CYS A 44 0.20 -14.47 5.39
N LEU A 45 -0.08 -14.21 4.11
CA LEU A 45 0.70 -13.26 3.29
C LEU A 45 0.73 -11.85 3.90
N LEU A 46 -0.42 -11.32 4.34
CA LEU A 46 -0.50 -9.99 4.93
C LEU A 46 0.25 -9.86 6.26
N LEU A 47 0.29 -10.93 7.04
CA LEU A 47 0.95 -10.98 8.33
C LEU A 47 2.42 -11.44 8.25
N GLY A 48 2.88 -11.86 7.08
CA GLY A 48 4.23 -12.40 6.89
C GLY A 48 4.41 -13.79 7.51
N TRP A 49 3.36 -14.61 7.46
CA TRP A 49 3.37 -16.00 7.92
C TRP A 49 3.46 -16.95 6.72
N SER A 50 4.01 -18.13 6.95
CA SER A 50 3.95 -19.22 5.98
C SER A 50 2.53 -19.75 5.87
N ASP A 51 2.04 -19.99 4.65
CA ASP A 51 0.75 -20.64 4.35
C ASP A 51 0.86 -22.17 4.22
N THR A 52 2.08 -22.73 4.30
CA THR A 52 2.33 -24.16 4.09
C THR A 52 1.97 -25.01 5.31
N ALA A 53 1.31 -26.14 5.07
CA ALA A 53 1.12 -27.18 6.09
C ALA A 53 2.46 -27.84 6.47
N GLY A 54 2.54 -28.35 7.70
CA GLY A 54 3.59 -29.26 8.12
C GLY A 54 3.46 -30.63 7.44
N SER A 55 4.44 -31.50 7.66
CA SER A 55 4.45 -32.88 7.14
C SER A 55 3.31 -33.75 7.70
N ASP A 56 2.75 -33.35 8.83
CA ASP A 56 1.58 -33.95 9.49
C ASP A 56 0.23 -33.46 8.89
N GLY A 57 0.27 -32.56 7.90
CA GLY A 57 -0.91 -31.95 7.30
C GLY A 57 -1.55 -30.86 8.16
N LEU A 58 -0.98 -30.54 9.33
CA LEU A 58 -1.44 -29.47 10.21
C LEU A 58 -0.72 -28.17 9.87
N TRP A 59 -1.45 -27.06 9.89
CA TRP A 59 -0.82 -25.75 9.79
C TRP A 59 -0.40 -25.25 11.16
N VAL A 60 0.83 -24.75 11.25
CA VAL A 60 1.36 -24.06 12.43
C VAL A 60 1.91 -22.72 11.99
N LYS A 61 1.53 -21.66 12.72
CA LYS A 61 2.04 -20.32 12.48
C LYS A 61 3.56 -20.30 12.50
N ARG A 62 4.14 -19.84 11.40
CA ARG A 62 5.58 -19.62 11.25
C ARG A 62 5.81 -18.28 10.58
N LEU A 63 6.64 -17.44 11.17
CA LEU A 63 7.07 -16.19 10.56
C LEU A 63 8.00 -16.50 9.38
N LEU A 64 7.75 -15.82 8.26
CA LEU A 64 8.69 -15.80 7.14
C LEU A 64 9.86 -14.87 7.48
N PRO A 65 11.05 -15.11 6.90
CA PRO A 65 12.14 -14.14 6.93
C PRO A 65 11.66 -12.75 6.48
N GLU A 66 12.15 -11.69 7.13
CA GLU A 66 11.67 -10.32 6.90
C GLU A 66 11.76 -9.89 5.42
N VAL A 67 12.84 -10.27 4.75
CA VAL A 67 13.05 -9.99 3.32
C VAL A 67 11.99 -10.68 2.47
N GLU A 68 11.67 -11.95 2.77
CA GLU A 68 10.68 -12.72 2.04
C GLU A 68 9.26 -12.16 2.28
N ALA A 69 8.92 -11.91 3.54
CA ALA A 69 7.64 -11.29 3.91
C ALA A 69 7.45 -9.92 3.25
N SER A 70 8.50 -9.09 3.23
CA SER A 70 8.48 -7.77 2.61
C SER A 70 8.31 -7.87 1.10
N ASN A 71 8.99 -8.80 0.44
CA ASN A 71 8.85 -9.03 -1.00
C ASN A 71 7.43 -9.47 -1.36
N LEU A 72 6.81 -10.36 -0.58
CA LEU A 72 5.43 -10.78 -0.78
C LEU A 72 4.44 -9.61 -0.59
N LYS A 73 4.63 -8.80 0.45
CA LYS A 73 3.80 -7.62 0.70
C LYS A 73 3.91 -6.57 -0.39
N ASN A 74 5.12 -6.31 -0.87
CA ASN A 74 5.39 -5.31 -1.91
C ASN A 74 4.98 -5.77 -3.31
N ASP A 75 4.83 -7.08 -3.52
CA ASP A 75 4.27 -7.64 -4.75
C ASP A 75 2.76 -7.41 -4.86
N LEU A 76 2.05 -7.43 -3.73
CA LEU A 76 0.60 -7.25 -3.67
C LEU A 76 0.22 -5.76 -3.69
N ILE A 77 -0.04 -5.22 -4.87
CA ILE A 77 -0.37 -3.82 -5.09
C ILE A 77 -1.89 -3.59 -5.16
N ILE A 78 -2.30 -2.38 -4.83
CA ILE A 78 -3.66 -1.90 -5.12
C ILE A 78 -3.78 -1.65 -6.62
N TRP A 79 -4.89 -2.10 -7.21
CA TRP A 79 -5.22 -1.98 -8.63
C TRP A 79 -6.61 -1.35 -8.82
N PRO A 80 -6.77 -0.26 -9.59
CA PRO A 80 -5.77 0.44 -10.41
C PRO A 80 -4.56 0.94 -9.60
N PRO A 81 -3.36 1.08 -10.19
CA PRO A 81 -2.17 1.46 -9.45
C PRO A 81 -2.36 2.82 -8.75
N VAL A 82 -2.03 2.88 -7.46
CA VAL A 82 -2.11 4.11 -6.68
C VAL A 82 -0.76 4.42 -6.03
N VAL A 83 -0.40 5.70 -5.97
CA VAL A 83 0.69 6.21 -5.14
C VAL A 83 0.08 7.05 -4.03
N LEU A 84 0.40 6.71 -2.78
CA LEU A 84 0.01 7.49 -1.62
C LEU A 84 1.06 8.56 -1.40
N VAL A 85 0.63 9.82 -1.35
CA VAL A 85 1.47 10.99 -1.09
C VAL A 85 1.09 11.56 0.27
N HIS A 86 2.03 11.51 1.20
CA HIS A 86 1.91 12.03 2.56
C HIS A 86 2.58 13.39 2.64
N ASN A 87 1.87 14.35 3.21
CA ASN A 87 2.40 15.66 3.51
C ASN A 87 2.89 15.69 4.97
N SER A 88 4.21 15.65 5.16
CA SER A 88 4.81 15.57 6.50
C SER A 88 4.74 16.89 7.28
N SER A 89 4.49 18.03 6.61
CA SER A 89 4.38 19.34 7.26
C SER A 89 3.20 19.43 8.25
N ILE A 90 2.19 18.56 8.09
CA ILE A 90 1.00 18.53 8.96
C ILE A 90 1.32 17.90 10.34
N ALA A 91 2.31 17.00 10.41
CA ALA A 91 2.67 16.30 11.65
C ALA A 91 3.61 17.11 12.56
N HIS A 92 4.43 17.99 11.99
CA HIS A 92 5.58 18.59 12.69
C HIS A 92 5.49 20.11 12.93
N HIS A 93 4.39 20.75 12.53
CA HIS A 93 4.23 22.18 12.65
C HIS A 93 2.95 22.55 13.42
N GLY A 94 3.06 23.60 14.25
CA GLY A 94 1.91 24.24 14.89
C GLY A 94 0.88 24.67 13.85
N ILE A 95 -0.37 24.87 14.28
CA ILE A 95 -1.53 25.11 13.40
C ILE A 95 -1.24 26.18 12.33
N ASP A 96 -0.52 27.25 12.70
CA ASP A 96 -0.17 28.38 11.82
C ASP A 96 0.90 28.08 10.75
N LYS A 97 1.61 26.96 10.84
CA LYS A 97 2.68 26.55 9.91
C LYS A 97 2.34 25.27 9.14
N ARG A 98 1.12 24.75 9.28
CA ARG A 98 0.64 23.58 8.53
C ARG A 98 0.31 23.99 7.11
N MET A 99 1.17 23.63 6.17
CA MET A 99 0.88 23.82 4.75
C MET A 99 0.07 22.61 4.27
N THR A 100 -1.21 22.79 3.95
CA THR A 100 -2.00 21.71 3.34
C THR A 100 -1.85 21.80 1.84
N VAL A 101 -1.14 20.87 1.21
CA VAL A 101 -1.11 20.74 -0.24
C VAL A 101 -2.52 20.38 -0.73
N SER A 102 -3.08 21.21 -1.62
CA SER A 102 -4.39 20.97 -2.22
C SER A 102 -4.31 19.88 -3.30
N ILE A 103 -5.46 19.41 -3.78
CA ILE A 103 -5.51 18.45 -4.90
C ILE A 103 -4.87 19.09 -6.14
N GLU A 104 -5.24 20.34 -6.40
CA GLU A 104 -4.77 21.14 -7.54
C GLU A 104 -3.27 21.43 -7.44
N GLY A 105 -2.79 21.71 -6.23
CA GLY A 105 -1.36 21.89 -5.94
C GLY A 105 -0.56 20.64 -6.25
N LEU A 106 -0.99 19.47 -5.73
CA LEU A 106 -0.32 18.21 -6.05
C LEU A 106 -0.40 17.88 -7.55
N GLN A 107 -1.51 18.19 -8.23
CA GLN A 107 -1.61 18.02 -9.68
C GLN A 107 -0.61 18.88 -10.44
N ALA A 108 -0.39 20.13 -10.00
CA ALA A 108 0.61 21.01 -10.59
C ALA A 108 2.03 20.47 -10.40
N ILE A 109 2.36 20.09 -9.15
CA ILE A 109 3.62 19.46 -8.79
C ILE A 109 3.91 18.24 -9.66
N LEU A 110 2.93 17.33 -9.78
CA LEU A 110 3.06 16.13 -10.60
C LEU A 110 3.32 16.48 -12.07
N ARG A 111 2.59 17.45 -12.63
CA ARG A 111 2.77 17.91 -14.01
C ARG A 111 4.17 18.47 -14.25
N ASP A 112 4.68 19.25 -13.32
CA ASP A 112 5.99 19.88 -13.41
C ASP A 112 7.12 18.82 -13.29
N MET A 113 6.87 17.73 -12.53
CA MET A 113 7.72 16.52 -12.51
C MET A 113 7.57 15.63 -13.76
N GLY A 114 6.68 15.96 -14.70
CA GLY A 114 6.41 15.17 -15.91
C GLY A 114 5.37 14.07 -15.75
N PHE A 115 4.66 14.00 -14.63
CA PHE A 115 3.52 13.11 -14.40
C PHE A 115 2.19 13.82 -14.72
N GLY A 116 1.25 13.16 -15.39
CA GLY A 116 -0.11 13.72 -15.53
C GLY A 116 -0.51 14.20 -16.92
N GLY A 117 -0.01 13.55 -17.98
CA GLY A 117 -0.58 13.64 -19.33
C GLY A 117 -2.00 13.04 -19.46
N GLY A 118 -2.95 13.47 -18.61
CA GLY A 118 -4.36 13.04 -18.61
C GLY A 118 -4.63 11.60 -18.13
N LYS A 119 -3.64 10.96 -17.49
CA LYS A 119 -3.71 9.54 -17.08
C LYS A 119 -3.75 9.32 -15.57
N THR A 120 -3.79 10.39 -14.78
CA THR A 120 -3.76 10.34 -13.32
C THR A 120 -4.91 11.14 -12.72
N LYS A 121 -5.56 10.57 -11.70
CA LYS A 121 -6.57 11.23 -10.87
C LYS A 121 -5.97 11.46 -9.49
N VAL A 122 -6.08 12.67 -8.97
CA VAL A 122 -5.69 12.99 -7.59
C VAL A 122 -6.94 13.12 -6.74
N SER A 123 -6.96 12.49 -5.57
CA SER A 123 -8.04 12.58 -4.59
C SER A 123 -7.49 12.58 -3.17
N ARG A 124 -8.34 12.88 -2.19
CA ARG A 124 -7.98 12.73 -0.77
C ARG A 124 -8.05 11.26 -0.35
N GLY A 125 -7.26 10.92 0.68
CA GLY A 125 -7.36 9.66 1.40
C GLY A 125 -8.62 9.54 2.24
N LYS A 126 -8.58 8.60 3.18
CA LYS A 126 -9.66 8.34 4.14
C LYS A 126 -10.19 9.64 4.76
N PRO A 127 -11.53 9.81 4.88
CA PRO A 127 -12.12 10.98 5.55
C PRO A 127 -11.51 11.24 6.93
N GLY A 128 -11.22 12.51 7.24
CA GLY A 128 -10.58 12.92 8.48
C GLY A 128 -9.05 12.91 8.46
N ASN A 129 -8.43 12.32 7.43
CA ASN A 129 -6.99 12.41 7.21
C ASN A 129 -6.67 13.29 6.00
N PHE A 130 -6.47 14.58 6.25
CA PHE A 130 -6.14 15.55 5.21
C PHE A 130 -4.66 15.56 4.80
N SER A 131 -3.81 14.75 5.43
CA SER A 131 -2.38 14.70 5.09
C SER A 131 -2.05 13.68 4.00
N ILE A 132 -3.02 12.87 3.58
CA ILE A 132 -2.83 11.85 2.54
C ILE A 132 -3.60 12.24 1.28
N LEU A 133 -2.85 12.39 0.19
CA LEU A 133 -3.38 12.47 -1.17
C LEU A 133 -3.08 11.17 -1.91
N ILE A 134 -3.99 10.76 -2.78
CA ILE A 134 -3.90 9.53 -3.55
C ILE A 134 -3.81 9.90 -5.02
N VAL A 135 -2.75 9.44 -5.66
CA VAL A 135 -2.55 9.56 -7.11
C VAL A 135 -2.90 8.23 -7.74
N THR A 136 -4.05 8.16 -8.40
CA THR A 136 -4.54 6.95 -9.08
C THR A 136 -4.18 7.00 -10.55
N PHE A 137 -3.52 5.96 -11.04
CA PHE A 137 -3.12 5.81 -12.43
C PHE A 137 -4.12 4.91 -13.17
N LYS A 138 -4.15 5.01 -14.51
CA LYS A 138 -4.98 4.11 -15.33
C LYS A 138 -4.67 2.64 -15.04
N ALA A 139 -5.71 1.81 -15.04
CA ALA A 139 -5.65 0.35 -14.85
C ALA A 139 -5.01 -0.39 -16.04
N THR A 140 -3.79 -0.03 -16.41
CA THR A 140 -3.04 -0.55 -17.55
C THR A 140 -1.59 -0.80 -17.12
N PHE A 141 -0.85 -1.60 -17.90
CA PHE A 141 0.57 -1.81 -17.65
C PHE A 141 1.37 -0.48 -17.68
N SER A 142 1.08 0.38 -18.67
CA SER A 142 1.68 1.73 -18.73
C SER A 142 1.37 2.59 -17.49
N GLY A 143 0.15 2.50 -16.95
CA GLY A 143 -0.22 3.19 -15.72
C GLY A 143 0.56 2.67 -14.50
N LEU A 144 0.82 1.36 -14.44
CA LEU A 144 1.69 0.78 -13.42
C LEU A 144 3.15 1.23 -13.58
N GLN A 145 3.66 1.35 -14.80
CA GLN A 145 5.02 1.87 -15.04
C GLN A 145 5.15 3.32 -14.57
N GLU A 146 4.17 4.18 -14.88
CA GLU A 146 4.15 5.57 -14.39
C GLU A 146 4.05 5.65 -12.86
N ALA A 147 3.20 4.81 -12.24
CA ALA A 147 3.12 4.73 -10.78
C ALA A 147 4.45 4.30 -10.15
N ASN A 148 5.16 3.33 -10.77
CA ASN A 148 6.48 2.91 -10.30
C ASN A 148 7.54 4.00 -10.48
N LYS A 149 7.49 4.79 -11.57
CA LYS A 149 8.39 5.94 -11.75
C LYS A 149 8.20 6.96 -10.63
N LEU A 150 6.96 7.31 -10.29
CA LEU A 150 6.69 8.24 -9.19
C LEU A 150 7.12 7.66 -7.83
N HIS A 151 6.82 6.38 -7.58
CA HIS A 151 7.29 5.70 -6.36
C HIS A 151 8.81 5.71 -6.25
N LYS A 152 9.52 5.41 -7.35
CA LYS A 152 10.98 5.42 -7.39
C LYS A 152 11.54 6.83 -7.19
N PHE A 153 10.93 7.84 -7.80
CA PHE A 153 11.30 9.24 -7.59
C PHE A 153 11.34 9.59 -6.09
N TYR A 154 10.28 9.27 -5.34
CA TYR A 154 10.27 9.52 -3.90
C TYR A 154 11.30 8.68 -3.14
N ALA A 155 11.46 7.40 -3.48
CA ALA A 155 12.45 6.52 -2.84
C ALA A 155 13.90 7.00 -3.05
N ASP A 156 14.27 7.33 -4.30
CA ASP A 156 15.60 7.82 -4.67
C ASP A 156 15.93 9.16 -3.97
N ASN A 157 14.92 9.94 -3.62
CA ASN A 157 15.05 11.19 -2.86
C ASN A 157 14.92 11.00 -1.34
N LYS A 158 15.02 9.78 -0.79
CA LYS A 158 14.83 9.47 0.65
C LYS A 158 13.51 9.99 1.22
N ARG A 159 12.45 9.94 0.41
CA ARG A 159 11.09 10.37 0.75
C ARG A 159 10.09 9.24 0.51
N GLY A 160 10.54 8.00 0.66
CA GLY A 160 9.74 6.80 0.45
C GLY A 160 8.97 6.37 1.69
N ARG A 161 8.36 5.17 1.62
CA ARG A 161 7.63 4.53 2.72
C ARG A 161 8.52 4.37 3.97
N THR A 162 9.76 3.93 3.79
CA THR A 162 10.68 3.62 4.89
C THR A 162 11.01 4.87 5.69
N GLU A 163 11.32 5.97 5.00
CA GLU A 163 11.67 7.23 5.64
C GLU A 163 10.46 7.84 6.34
N LEU A 164 9.27 7.77 5.73
CA LEU A 164 8.04 8.20 6.38
C LEU A 164 7.74 7.38 7.66
N GLN A 165 7.97 6.06 7.64
CA GLN A 165 7.79 5.21 8.82
C GLN A 165 8.78 5.58 9.94
N GLN A 166 10.05 5.83 9.61
CA GLN A 166 11.06 6.25 10.60
C GLN A 166 10.69 7.57 11.28
N ILE A 167 10.10 8.51 10.54
CA ILE A 167 9.59 9.78 11.07
C ILE A 167 8.42 9.52 12.04
N ASN A 168 7.45 8.71 11.63
CA ASN A 168 6.28 8.40 12.45
C ASN A 168 6.63 7.63 13.74
N ASP A 169 7.64 6.76 13.69
CA ASP A 169 8.10 5.96 14.82
C ASP A 169 9.02 6.75 15.78
N GLY A 170 9.26 8.04 15.53
CA GLY A 170 10.15 8.89 16.32
C GLY A 170 11.63 8.51 16.22
N ARG A 171 12.00 7.59 15.32
CA ARG A 171 13.38 7.12 15.11
C ARG A 171 14.24 8.07 14.29
N GLY A 172 13.62 9.02 13.57
CA GLY A 172 14.32 10.07 12.82
C GLY A 172 14.85 11.24 13.66
N LEU A 173 14.68 11.23 14.99
CA LEU A 173 14.98 12.40 15.84
C LEU A 173 16.45 12.58 16.24
N LYS A 174 17.35 11.67 15.87
CA LYS A 174 18.71 11.70 16.44
C LYS A 174 19.75 12.53 15.69
N ASP A 175 19.58 12.92 14.42
CA ASP A 175 20.73 13.54 13.73
C ASP A 175 20.49 14.51 12.56
N SER A 176 19.27 14.92 12.22
CA SER A 176 19.06 15.67 10.96
C SER A 176 18.58 17.10 11.15
N ASN A 177 19.52 18.03 11.04
CA ASN A 177 19.33 19.37 10.47
C ASN A 177 18.88 19.34 8.97
N GLU A 178 18.24 18.28 8.46
CA GLU A 178 18.12 18.00 7.01
C GLU A 178 16.71 17.89 6.44
N THR A 179 15.71 18.48 7.09
CA THR A 179 14.51 18.93 6.34
C THR A 179 14.15 20.32 6.81
N GLN A 180 15.04 21.29 6.56
CA GLN A 180 14.62 22.67 6.50
C GLN A 180 13.62 22.78 5.35
N TYR A 181 12.34 22.92 5.73
CA TYR A 181 11.31 23.47 4.87
C TYR A 181 11.91 24.68 4.14
N VAL A 182 12.08 24.58 2.83
CA VAL A 182 12.49 25.71 2.00
C VAL A 182 11.20 26.39 1.54
N PRO A 183 10.89 27.63 1.97
CA PRO A 183 9.74 28.35 1.50
C PRO A 183 9.76 28.43 -0.03
N GLY A 184 8.68 27.99 -0.70
CA GLY A 184 8.58 27.94 -2.16
C GLY A 184 8.95 26.60 -2.82
N ASN A 185 9.32 25.57 -2.04
CA ASN A 185 9.52 24.20 -2.52
C ASN A 185 8.57 23.23 -1.81
N GLU A 186 7.27 23.33 -2.13
CA GLU A 186 6.20 22.53 -1.50
C GLU A 186 6.45 21.01 -1.63
N ASP A 187 7.18 20.60 -2.68
CA ASP A 187 7.55 19.22 -2.95
C ASP A 187 8.44 18.64 -1.86
N SER A 188 9.31 19.45 -1.24
CA SER A 188 10.32 18.95 -0.30
C SER A 188 9.72 18.31 0.95
N ALA A 189 8.46 18.62 1.27
CA ALA A 189 7.71 18.05 2.39
C ALA A 189 6.84 16.84 2.01
N LEU A 190 6.84 16.43 0.74
CA LEU A 190 6.02 15.31 0.26
C LEU A 190 6.80 14.00 0.28
N TYR A 191 6.17 12.99 0.86
CA TYR A 191 6.64 11.60 0.89
C TYR A 191 5.69 10.76 0.05
N GLY A 192 6.21 9.81 -0.72
CA GLY A 192 5.37 9.04 -1.61
C GLY A 192 5.80 7.59 -1.79
N TYR A 193 4.82 6.70 -1.94
CA TYR A 193 5.08 5.29 -2.19
C TYR A 193 3.93 4.60 -2.91
N LEU A 194 4.26 3.53 -3.63
CA LEU A 194 3.27 2.67 -4.28
C LEU A 194 2.39 1.98 -3.21
N GLY A 195 1.08 2.08 -3.39
CA GLY A 195 0.09 1.48 -2.52
C GLY A 195 0.08 -0.04 -2.61
N ASN A 196 0.22 -0.70 -1.47
CA ASN A 196 0.13 -2.15 -1.34
C ASN A 196 -1.13 -2.54 -0.57
N ALA A 197 -1.37 -3.85 -0.41
CA ALA A 197 -2.56 -4.36 0.25
C ALA A 197 -2.78 -3.81 1.68
N GLN A 198 -1.73 -3.38 2.38
CA GLN A 198 -1.81 -2.81 3.72
C GLN A 198 -2.32 -1.35 3.75
N ASP A 199 -2.32 -0.66 2.61
CA ASP A 199 -2.78 0.73 2.52
C ASP A 199 -4.25 0.84 2.11
N LEU A 200 -4.95 -0.27 1.93
CA LEU A 200 -6.31 -0.27 1.42
C LEU A 200 -7.28 0.46 2.37
N ASP A 201 -6.94 0.58 3.65
CA ASP A 201 -7.66 1.36 4.66
C ASP A 201 -7.41 2.87 4.57
N LYS A 202 -6.33 3.30 3.92
CA LYS A 202 -5.98 4.72 3.71
C LYS A 202 -6.72 5.33 2.52
N LEU A 203 -7.32 4.50 1.66
CA LEU A 203 -8.18 4.95 0.58
C LEU A 203 -9.51 5.49 1.12
N ASP A 204 -10.09 6.45 0.41
CA ASP A 204 -11.49 6.82 0.62
C ASP A 204 -12.43 5.67 0.18
N PHE A 205 -13.71 5.80 0.53
CA PHE A 205 -14.70 4.75 0.25
C PHE A 205 -14.82 4.44 -1.25
N GLU A 206 -14.82 5.48 -2.10
CA GLU A 206 -14.97 5.32 -3.55
C GLU A 206 -13.75 4.65 -4.18
N ASN A 207 -12.52 5.10 -3.90
CA ASN A 207 -11.33 4.43 -4.45
C ASN A 207 -11.21 3.01 -3.90
N LYS A 208 -11.55 2.77 -2.63
CA LYS A 208 -11.52 1.42 -2.05
C LYS A 208 -12.51 0.47 -2.74
N LYS A 209 -13.74 0.93 -3.00
CA LYS A 209 -14.80 0.15 -3.64
C LYS A 209 -14.42 -0.31 -5.05
N HIS A 210 -13.69 0.52 -5.79
CA HIS A 210 -13.27 0.25 -7.16
C HIS A 210 -11.87 -0.38 -7.28
N SER A 211 -11.22 -0.67 -6.14
CA SER A 211 -9.89 -1.25 -6.11
C SER A 211 -9.90 -2.75 -5.81
N VAL A 212 -8.96 -3.46 -6.39
CA VAL A 212 -8.64 -4.87 -6.10
C VAL A 212 -7.15 -5.00 -5.79
N VAL A 213 -6.74 -6.06 -5.10
CA VAL A 213 -5.31 -6.34 -4.92
C VAL A 213 -4.85 -7.29 -6.02
N LYS A 214 -3.70 -7.00 -6.63
CA LYS A 214 -3.07 -7.84 -7.67
C LYS A 214 -1.59 -8.03 -7.41
N SER A 215 -1.03 -9.16 -7.87
CA SER A 215 0.42 -9.36 -7.90
C SER A 215 1.05 -8.54 -9.03
N LYS A 216 2.06 -7.75 -8.69
CA LYS A 216 2.88 -7.00 -9.65
C LYS A 216 3.66 -7.96 -10.56
N LYS A 217 4.21 -9.05 -10.03
CA LYS A 217 4.91 -10.08 -10.80
C LYS A 217 4.01 -10.76 -11.81
N GLU A 218 2.77 -11.11 -11.44
CA GLU A 218 1.81 -11.69 -12.38
C GLU A 218 1.44 -10.71 -13.51
N ILE A 219 1.20 -9.44 -13.17
CA ILE A 219 0.94 -8.40 -14.18
C ILE A 219 2.13 -8.29 -15.16
N GLN A 220 3.36 -8.31 -14.66
CA GLN A 220 4.56 -8.27 -15.48
C GLN A 220 4.68 -9.52 -16.37
N ALA A 221 4.47 -10.71 -15.81
CA ALA A 221 4.54 -11.96 -16.55
C ALA A 221 3.53 -12.03 -17.71
N ILE A 222 2.30 -11.53 -17.49
CA ILE A 222 1.27 -11.43 -18.54
C ILE A 222 1.71 -10.44 -19.63
N ALA A 223 2.26 -9.29 -19.24
CA ALA A 223 2.75 -8.30 -20.20
C ALA A 223 3.92 -8.86 -21.05
N ASP A 224 4.86 -9.55 -20.42
CA ASP A 224 6.02 -10.17 -21.10
C ASP A 224 5.60 -11.31 -22.04
N ALA A 225 4.59 -12.09 -21.66
CA ALA A 225 4.06 -13.16 -22.51
C ALA A 225 3.41 -12.60 -23.78
N ASN A 226 2.66 -11.49 -23.67
CA ASN A 226 2.03 -10.84 -24.82
C ASN A 226 3.07 -10.28 -25.79
N LEU A 227 4.17 -9.70 -25.29
CA LEU A 227 5.25 -9.16 -26.13
C LEU A 227 6.04 -10.23 -26.91
N ARG A 228 5.96 -11.51 -26.51
CA ARG A 228 6.63 -12.63 -27.18
C ARG A 228 5.75 -13.36 -28.20
N ALA A 229 4.46 -13.03 -28.24
CA ALA A 229 3.48 -13.62 -29.13
C ALA A 229 3.29 -12.83 -30.44
N ASP A 230 3.89 -11.64 -30.53
CA ASP A 230 3.99 -10.77 -31.71
C ASP A 230 5.37 -10.90 -32.39
#